data_AF-A0A1R0KGJ2-F1
#
_entry.id   AF-A0A1R0KGJ2-F1
#
_cell.length_a   1.000
_cell.length_b   1.000
_cell.length_c   1.000
_cell.angle_alpha   90.00
_cell.angle_beta   90.00
_cell.angle_gamma   90.00
#
_symmetry.space_group_name_H-M   'P 1'
#
loop_
_entity.id
_entity.type
_entity.pdbx_description
1 polymer ?
#
loop_
_entity_poly.entity_id
_entity_poly.type
_entity_poly.pdbx_seq_one_letter_code
_entity_poly.pdbx_strand_id
1 'polypeptide(L)'
;MAAGNGPLVEFARDLRLFREKAGKPTYRVLCARAHYSEAALSQAAAGRKLPSLDVTLAYVRACDGDTEEWERRWRELSVALQPPAPPDLEESPYTGLPPFRAEDAAQFFGREALVEEVLDRLTRHRVVVVVGASGTGKTSVLRAGVTP
;
A
#
# COMPACT_ATOMS: atom_id res chain seq x y z
N MET A 1 10.58 25.01 -14.31
CA MET A 1 9.13 25.12 -13.98
C MET A 1 8.34 24.27 -14.96
N ALA A 2 7.86 23.10 -14.54
CA ALA A 2 6.88 22.30 -15.28
C ALA A 2 5.73 22.01 -14.32
N ALA A 3 4.79 22.94 -14.25
CA ALA A 3 3.60 22.85 -13.41
C ALA A 3 2.48 22.17 -14.18
N GLY A 4 1.80 21.21 -13.53
CA GLY A 4 0.36 21.04 -13.67
C GLY A 4 -0.14 20.11 -14.78
N ASN A 5 0.08 18.81 -14.64
CA ASN A 5 -0.94 17.76 -14.73
C ASN A 5 -0.25 16.38 -14.69
N GLY A 6 0.07 15.91 -13.48
CA GLY A 6 0.51 14.52 -13.34
C GLY A 6 -0.62 13.55 -13.73
N PRO A 7 -0.31 12.31 -14.16
CA PRO A 7 -1.30 11.28 -14.51
C PRO A 7 -2.41 11.09 -13.44
N LEU A 8 -2.07 11.34 -12.17
CA LEU A 8 -3.00 11.36 -11.04
C LEU A 8 -4.09 12.44 -11.14
N VAL A 9 -3.72 13.65 -11.56
CA VAL A 9 -4.63 14.80 -11.70
C VAL A 9 -5.62 14.55 -12.83
N GLU A 10 -5.15 13.96 -13.93
CA GLU A 10 -6.00 13.56 -15.05
C GLU A 10 -7.00 12.48 -14.64
N PHE A 11 -6.53 11.45 -13.93
CA PHE A 11 -7.40 10.40 -13.39
C PHE A 11 -8.50 10.97 -12.47
N ALA A 12 -8.15 11.90 -11.58
CA ALA A 12 -9.12 12.56 -10.71
C ALA A 12 -10.09 13.46 -11.49
N ARG A 13 -9.64 14.13 -12.56
CA ARG A 13 -10.52 14.89 -13.46
C ARG A 13 -11.52 13.96 -14.13
N ASP A 14 -11.07 12.81 -14.60
CA ASP A 14 -11.92 11.86 -15.31
C ASP A 14 -12.96 11.25 -14.37
N LEU A 15 -12.63 10.98 -13.10
CA LEU A 15 -13.60 10.58 -12.07
C LEU A 15 -14.66 11.67 -11.82
N ARG A 16 -14.28 12.95 -11.85
CA ARG A 16 -15.24 14.06 -11.72
C ARG A 16 -16.15 14.14 -12.95
N LEU A 17 -15.61 14.05 -14.15
CA LEU A 17 -16.38 14.02 -15.40
C LEU A 17 -17.32 12.82 -15.48
N PHE A 18 -16.88 11.67 -14.99
CA PHE A 18 -17.72 10.46 -14.93
C PHE A 18 -18.94 10.67 -14.04
N ARG A 19 -18.74 11.26 -12.85
CA ARG A 19 -19.84 11.66 -11.97
C ARG A 19 -20.77 12.68 -12.62
N GLU A 20 -20.25 13.61 -13.43
CA GLU A 20 -21.09 14.56 -14.15
C GLU A 20 -21.98 13.88 -15.18
N LYS A 21 -21.45 12.90 -15.93
CA LYS A 21 -22.24 12.08 -16.87
C LYS A 21 -23.31 11.25 -16.16
N ALA A 22 -23.05 10.79 -14.94
CA ALA A 22 -23.99 10.06 -14.10
C ALA A 22 -25.07 10.94 -13.43
N GLY A 23 -25.21 12.21 -13.85
CA GLY A 23 -26.25 13.11 -13.31
C GLY A 23 -25.83 13.94 -12.09
N LYS A 24 -24.52 14.06 -11.84
CA LYS A 24 -23.95 14.90 -10.76
C LYS A 24 -24.46 14.54 -9.34
N PRO A 25 -24.52 13.25 -8.94
CA PRO A 25 -24.89 12.90 -7.57
C PRO A 25 -23.90 13.54 -6.58
N THR A 26 -24.42 14.08 -5.48
CA THR A 26 -23.56 14.63 -4.42
C THR A 26 -22.76 13.51 -3.75
N TYR A 27 -21.63 13.83 -3.11
CA TYR A 27 -20.84 12.83 -2.39
C TYR A 27 -21.65 12.14 -1.27
N ARG A 28 -22.61 12.86 -0.67
CA ARG A 28 -23.58 12.31 0.28
C ARG A 28 -24.50 11.24 -0.33
N VAL A 29 -24.97 11.44 -1.58
CA VAL A 29 -25.77 10.44 -2.30
C VAL A 29 -24.92 9.23 -2.69
N LEU A 30 -23.68 9.47 -3.13
CA LEU A 30 -22.70 8.41 -3.44
C LEU A 30 -22.37 7.56 -2.21
N CYS A 31 -22.22 8.16 -1.03
CA CYS A 31 -21.96 7.47 0.24
C CYS A 31 -22.99 6.37 0.53
N ALA A 32 -24.28 6.63 0.27
CA ALA A 32 -25.36 5.68 0.50
C ALA A 32 -25.28 4.43 -0.38
N ARG A 33 -24.59 4.52 -1.53
CA ARG A 33 -24.44 3.44 -2.52
C ARG A 33 -23.06 2.77 -2.47
N ALA A 34 -22.04 3.52 -2.07
CA ALA A 34 -20.64 3.08 -2.09
C ALA A 34 -20.17 2.48 -0.76
N HIS A 35 -20.93 2.62 0.33
CA HIS A 35 -20.51 2.21 1.69
C HIS A 35 -19.16 2.81 2.14
N TYR A 36 -18.80 3.98 1.61
CA TYR A 36 -17.63 4.78 1.99
C TYR A 36 -18.05 6.17 2.44
N SER A 37 -17.26 6.78 3.34
CA SER A 37 -17.55 8.11 3.85
C SER A 37 -17.51 9.18 2.75
N GLU A 38 -18.28 10.26 2.95
CA GLU A 38 -18.27 11.43 2.07
C GLU A 38 -16.86 12.01 1.89
N ALA A 39 -16.09 12.04 2.98
CA ALA A 39 -14.70 12.49 2.98
C ALA A 39 -13.82 11.61 2.09
N ALA A 40 -13.94 10.28 2.15
CA ALA A 40 -13.16 9.37 1.32
C ALA A 40 -13.46 9.57 -0.18
N LEU A 41 -14.73 9.72 -0.55
CA LEU A 41 -15.15 9.94 -1.95
C LEU A 41 -14.72 11.32 -2.48
N SER A 42 -14.79 12.34 -1.63
CA SER A 42 -14.29 13.68 -1.95
C SER A 42 -12.77 13.68 -2.16
N GLN A 43 -12.02 13.00 -1.29
CA GLN A 43 -10.57 12.84 -1.42
C GLN A 43 -10.20 12.06 -2.67
N ALA A 44 -10.96 11.04 -3.03
CA ALA A 44 -10.69 10.25 -4.23
C ALA A 44 -10.74 11.11 -5.50
N ALA A 45 -11.69 12.04 -5.56
CA ALA A 45 -11.84 12.97 -6.67
C ALA A 45 -10.97 14.24 -6.55
N ALA A 46 -10.14 14.39 -5.50
CA ALA A 46 -9.34 15.60 -5.28
C ALA A 46 -8.02 15.63 -6.07
N GLY A 47 -7.51 14.48 -6.52
CA GLY A 47 -6.25 14.39 -7.28
C GLY A 47 -4.99 14.69 -6.48
N ARG A 48 -5.05 14.63 -5.13
CA ARG A 48 -3.90 14.80 -4.24
C ARG A 48 -3.11 13.52 -3.98
N LYS A 49 -3.80 12.38 -3.92
CA LYS A 49 -3.19 11.04 -3.81
C LYS A 49 -4.00 10.03 -4.62
N LEU A 50 -3.38 8.91 -4.97
CA LEU A 50 -4.09 7.79 -5.59
C LEU A 50 -5.08 7.19 -4.58
N PRO A 51 -6.39 7.11 -4.89
CA PRO A 51 -7.36 6.40 -4.05
C PRO A 51 -7.04 4.90 -4.03
N SER A 52 -7.56 4.15 -3.05
CA SER A 52 -7.50 2.68 -3.16
C SER A 52 -8.35 2.21 -4.35
N LEU A 53 -8.03 1.01 -4.85
CA LEU A 53 -8.82 0.38 -5.90
C LEU A 53 -10.29 0.25 -5.47
N ASP A 54 -10.55 -0.23 -4.25
CA ASP A 54 -11.91 -0.40 -3.75
C ASP A 54 -12.73 0.89 -3.71
N VAL A 55 -12.12 2.02 -3.32
CA VAL A 55 -12.81 3.32 -3.31
C VAL A 55 -13.12 3.77 -4.74
N THR A 56 -12.19 3.54 -5.67
CA THR A 56 -12.39 3.85 -7.09
C THR A 56 -13.54 3.04 -7.67
N LEU A 57 -13.54 1.73 -7.46
CA LEU A 57 -14.59 0.84 -7.98
C LEU A 57 -15.94 1.15 -7.35
N ALA A 58 -15.98 1.44 -6.04
CA ALA A 58 -17.22 1.82 -5.37
C ALA A 58 -17.78 3.15 -5.90
N TYR A 59 -16.92 4.12 -6.20
CA TYR A 59 -17.31 5.39 -6.82
C TYR A 59 -17.91 5.16 -8.21
N VAL A 60 -17.28 4.31 -9.02
CA VAL A 60 -17.71 3.99 -10.39
C VAL A 60 -19.02 3.19 -10.39
N ARG A 61 -19.14 2.16 -9.54
CA ARG A 61 -20.39 1.40 -9.35
C ARG A 61 -21.54 2.29 -8.92
N ALA A 62 -21.30 3.21 -7.99
CA ALA A 62 -22.34 4.13 -7.51
C ALA A 62 -22.75 5.20 -8.56
N CYS A 63 -21.93 5.37 -9.60
CA CYS A 63 -22.23 6.16 -10.81
C CYS A 63 -22.69 5.27 -11.99
N ASP A 64 -23.04 4.01 -11.75
CA ASP A 64 -23.51 3.04 -12.77
C ASP A 64 -22.51 2.83 -13.93
N GLY A 65 -21.21 2.83 -13.61
CA GLY A 65 -20.12 2.65 -14.58
C GLY A 65 -19.51 1.26 -14.64
N ASP A 66 -18.76 1.02 -15.71
CA ASP A 66 -17.97 -0.20 -15.90
C ASP A 66 -16.76 -0.24 -14.95
N THR A 67 -16.77 -1.18 -14.01
CA THR A 67 -15.67 -1.33 -13.06
C THR A 67 -14.40 -1.92 -13.65
N GLU A 68 -14.49 -2.74 -14.71
CA GLU A 68 -13.32 -3.40 -15.27
C GLU A 68 -12.42 -2.40 -15.99
N GLU A 69 -13.02 -1.47 -16.75
CA GLU A 69 -12.29 -0.39 -17.40
C GLU A 69 -11.53 0.46 -16.37
N TRP A 70 -12.23 0.86 -15.30
CA TRP A 70 -11.65 1.71 -14.26
C TRP A 70 -10.61 0.98 -13.40
N GLU A 71 -10.77 -0.33 -13.19
CA GLU A 71 -9.75 -1.16 -12.56
C GLU A 71 -8.46 -1.20 -13.39
N ARG A 72 -8.58 -1.43 -14.71
CA ARG A 72 -7.42 -1.44 -15.61
C ARG A 72 -6.70 -0.09 -15.58
N ARG A 73 -7.44 1.01 -15.70
CA ARG A 73 -6.88 2.38 -15.65
C ARG A 73 -6.21 2.67 -14.31
N TRP A 74 -6.80 2.23 -13.20
CA TRP A 74 -6.19 2.36 -11.87
C TRP A 74 -4.88 1.58 -11.77
N ARG A 75 -4.85 0.33 -12.28
CA ARG A 75 -3.64 -0.52 -12.28
C ARG A 75 -2.52 0.12 -13.10
N GLU A 76 -2.81 0.55 -14.33
CA GLU A 76 -1.85 1.25 -15.21
C GLU A 76 -1.27 2.50 -14.51
N LEU A 77 -2.13 3.32 -13.91
CA LEU A 77 -1.71 4.50 -13.16
C LEU A 77 -0.87 4.14 -11.92
N SER A 78 -1.26 3.09 -11.19
CA SER A 78 -0.54 2.64 -10.00
C SER A 78 0.89 2.21 -10.33
N VAL A 79 1.09 1.52 -11.47
CA VAL A 79 2.41 1.13 -11.97
C VAL A 79 3.20 2.35 -12.40
N ALA A 80 2.58 3.31 -13.10
CA ALA A 80 3.27 4.53 -13.53
C ALA A 80 3.67 5.46 -12.37
N LEU A 81 2.93 5.41 -11.25
CA LEU A 81 3.22 6.18 -10.03
C LEU A 81 4.14 5.43 -9.07
N GLN A 82 4.30 4.11 -9.22
CA GLN A 82 5.30 3.37 -8.47
C GLN A 82 6.68 3.88 -8.92
N PRO A 83 7.56 4.28 -7.99
CA PRO A 83 8.96 4.44 -8.34
C PRO A 83 9.44 3.10 -8.93
N PRO A 84 10.35 3.11 -9.91
CA PRO A 84 10.92 1.88 -10.43
C PRO A 84 11.34 1.04 -9.23
N ALA A 85 10.85 -0.20 -9.18
CA ALA A 85 11.30 -1.13 -8.16
C ALA A 85 12.84 -1.09 -8.22
N PRO A 86 13.53 -0.93 -7.07
CA PRO A 86 14.97 -1.20 -7.08
C PRO A 86 15.13 -2.58 -7.72
N PRO A 87 16.03 -2.73 -8.72
CA PRO A 87 16.13 -3.95 -9.51
C PRO A 87 16.12 -5.14 -8.56
N ASP A 88 15.28 -6.11 -8.88
CA ASP A 88 14.99 -7.27 -8.06
C ASP A 88 16.31 -7.81 -7.48
N LEU A 89 16.39 -7.92 -6.16
CA LEU A 89 17.54 -8.53 -5.47
C LEU A 89 17.74 -10.00 -5.88
N GLU A 90 16.85 -10.55 -6.71
CA GLU A 90 16.95 -11.88 -7.32
C GLU A 90 17.96 -11.93 -8.49
N GLU A 91 18.30 -10.80 -9.13
CA GLU A 91 19.31 -10.72 -10.22
C GLU A 91 20.52 -9.83 -9.87
N SER A 92 20.72 -9.51 -8.59
CA SER A 92 21.95 -8.85 -8.17
C SER A 92 23.11 -9.86 -8.19
N PRO A 93 24.23 -9.61 -8.92
CA PRO A 93 25.43 -10.46 -8.86
C PRO A 93 26.05 -10.49 -7.45
N TYR A 94 25.65 -9.53 -6.60
CA TYR A 94 25.91 -9.54 -5.17
C TYR A 94 24.65 -10.03 -4.46
N THR A 95 24.67 -11.27 -3.97
CA THR A 95 23.53 -12.00 -3.36
C THR A 95 22.94 -11.35 -2.10
N GLY A 96 23.43 -10.16 -1.71
CA GLY A 96 23.17 -9.58 -0.39
C GLY A 96 23.72 -10.45 0.73
N LEU A 97 23.59 -9.97 1.97
CA LEU A 97 23.84 -10.83 3.13
C LEU A 97 22.57 -11.66 3.38
N PRO A 98 22.65 -13.00 3.36
CA PRO A 98 21.51 -13.82 3.72
C PRO A 98 21.09 -13.51 5.16
N PRO A 99 19.78 -13.53 5.47
CA PRO A 99 19.33 -13.36 6.85
C PRO A 99 19.85 -14.52 7.70
N PHE A 100 20.23 -14.22 8.94
CA PHE A 100 20.59 -15.24 9.93
C PHE A 100 19.42 -16.18 10.14
N ARG A 101 19.73 -17.46 10.29
CA ARG A 101 18.79 -18.56 10.51
C ARG A 101 18.83 -18.99 11.98
N ALA A 102 17.91 -19.87 12.37
CA ALA A 102 17.92 -20.43 13.73
C ALA A 102 19.26 -21.12 14.04
N GLU A 103 19.83 -21.79 13.03
CA GLU A 103 21.16 -22.42 13.11
C GLU A 103 22.30 -21.44 13.44
N ASP A 104 22.15 -20.16 13.06
CA ASP A 104 23.16 -19.13 13.25
C ASP A 104 23.00 -18.36 14.58
N ALA A 105 22.08 -18.77 15.46
CA ALA A 105 21.75 -18.06 16.70
C ALA A 105 22.98 -17.80 17.58
N ALA A 106 23.94 -18.74 17.63
CA ALA A 106 25.18 -18.58 18.38
C ALA A 106 26.08 -17.43 17.87
N GLN A 107 25.90 -17.00 16.63
CA GLN A 107 26.64 -15.91 15.98
C GLN A 107 25.80 -14.63 15.88
N PHE A 108 24.56 -14.63 16.37
CA PHE A 108 23.65 -13.49 16.31
C PHE A 108 23.72 -12.67 17.61
N PHE A 109 24.46 -11.55 17.58
CA PHE A 109 24.71 -10.69 18.74
C PHE A 109 24.38 -9.20 18.47
N GLY A 110 24.23 -8.41 19.53
CA GLY A 110 23.98 -6.96 19.50
C GLY A 110 22.51 -6.58 19.23
N ARG A 111 21.60 -7.56 19.25
CA ARG A 111 20.16 -7.40 19.03
C ARG A 111 19.31 -8.03 20.15
N GLU A 112 19.93 -8.35 21.27
CA GLU A 112 19.32 -9.05 22.42
C GLU A 112 18.13 -8.27 22.97
N ALA A 113 18.28 -6.97 23.21
CA ALA A 113 17.19 -6.12 23.73
C ALA A 113 15.97 -6.09 22.79
N LEU A 114 16.19 -6.10 21.48
CA LEU A 114 15.10 -6.12 20.49
C LEU A 114 14.42 -7.49 20.46
N VAL A 115 15.18 -8.57 20.60
CA VAL A 115 14.65 -9.93 20.72
C VAL A 115 13.80 -10.07 21.98
N GLU A 116 14.30 -9.62 23.12
CA GLU A 116 13.55 -9.61 24.39
C GLU A 116 12.25 -8.82 24.30
N GLU A 117 12.27 -7.65 23.65
CA GLU A 117 11.06 -6.84 23.42
C GLU A 117 10.01 -7.59 22.59
N VAL A 118 10.45 -8.31 21.55
CA VAL A 118 9.53 -9.12 20.71
C VAL A 118 8.98 -10.29 21.52
N LEU A 119 9.81 -10.97 22.30
CA LEU A 119 9.40 -12.10 23.15
C LEU A 119 8.42 -11.65 24.23
N ASP A 120 8.69 -10.54 24.95
CA ASP A 120 7.76 -9.98 25.95
C ASP A 120 6.40 -9.65 25.32
N ARG A 121 6.39 -9.05 24.13
CA ARG A 121 5.13 -8.78 23.41
C ARG A 121 4.39 -10.06 23.02
N LEU A 122 5.11 -11.12 22.63
CA LEU A 122 4.50 -12.41 22.31
C LEU A 122 3.87 -13.08 23.55
N THR A 123 4.35 -12.79 24.77
CA THR A 123 3.67 -13.28 25.99
C THR A 123 2.31 -12.62 26.23
N ARG A 124 2.12 -11.40 25.73
CA ARG A 124 0.90 -10.59 25.95
C ARG A 124 -0.05 -10.60 24.75
N HIS A 125 0.47 -10.90 23.56
CA HIS A 125 -0.26 -10.81 22.29
C HIS A 125 -0.05 -12.05 21.44
N ARG A 126 -1.14 -12.58 20.88
CA ARG A 126 -1.10 -13.73 19.96
C ARG A 126 -0.41 -13.42 18.63
N VAL A 127 -0.32 -12.15 18.26
CA VAL A 127 0.27 -11.67 17.01
C VAL A 127 1.08 -10.42 17.31
N VAL A 128 2.34 -10.41 16.87
CA VAL A 128 3.24 -9.26 16.94
C VAL A 128 3.77 -8.98 15.53
N VAL A 129 3.68 -7.73 15.10
CA VAL A 129 4.14 -7.30 13.76
C VAL A 129 5.44 -6.51 13.92
N VAL A 130 6.50 -6.95 13.24
CA VAL A 130 7.80 -6.26 13.22
C VAL A 130 7.94 -5.47 11.92
N VAL A 131 8.06 -4.15 12.05
CA VAL A 131 8.18 -3.22 10.91
C VAL A 131 9.51 -2.47 10.94
N GLY A 132 9.98 -2.03 9.78
CA GLY A 132 11.25 -1.29 9.64
C GLY A 132 11.75 -1.29 8.20
N ALA A 133 12.68 -0.39 7.88
CA ALA A 133 13.25 -0.25 6.53
C ALA A 133 13.81 -1.57 5.99
N SER A 134 13.85 -1.74 4.67
CA SER A 134 14.43 -2.95 4.06
C SER A 134 15.92 -3.09 4.44
N GLY A 135 16.41 -4.33 4.55
CA GLY A 135 17.82 -4.60 4.91
C GLY A 135 18.22 -4.41 6.38
N THR A 136 17.31 -3.96 7.25
CA THR A 136 17.61 -3.74 8.69
C THR A 136 17.73 -5.01 9.54
N GLY A 137 17.57 -6.20 8.96
CA GLY A 137 17.73 -7.48 9.67
C GLY A 137 16.49 -8.00 10.39
N LYS A 138 15.28 -7.48 10.07
CA LYS A 138 14.00 -7.97 10.66
C LYS A 138 13.85 -9.49 10.57
N THR A 139 14.11 -10.05 9.40
CA THR A 139 14.04 -11.49 9.15
C THR A 139 15.06 -12.24 9.99
N SER A 140 16.28 -11.70 10.14
CA SER A 140 17.32 -12.27 11.00
C SER A 140 16.93 -12.27 12.48
N VAL A 141 16.36 -11.16 12.99
CA VAL A 141 15.86 -11.06 14.37
C VAL A 141 14.78 -12.11 14.64
N LEU A 142 13.82 -12.27 13.72
CA LEU A 142 12.77 -13.27 13.87
C LEU A 142 13.29 -14.71 13.79
N ARG A 143 14.18 -15.00 12.83
CA ARG A 143 14.66 -16.36 12.58
C ARG A 143 15.73 -16.84 13.55
N ALA A 144 16.71 -15.99 13.86
CA ALA A 144 17.83 -16.36 14.73
C ALA A 144 17.60 -15.99 16.19
N GLY A 145 16.74 -14.99 16.48
CA GLY A 145 16.50 -14.52 17.84
C GLY A 145 15.17 -14.97 18.47
N VAL A 146 14.13 -15.24 17.68
CA VAL A 146 12.77 -15.50 18.20
C VAL A 146 12.28 -16.92 17.91
N THR A 147 12.77 -17.55 16.84
CA THR A 147 12.35 -18.91 16.47
C THR A 147 12.96 -19.92 17.45
N PRO A 148 12.20 -20.96 17.88
CA PRO A 148 12.71 -22.04 18.75
C PRO A 148 13.87 -22.84 18.15
#